data_AF-A0A4Y8AUD8-F1
#
_entry.id   AF-A0A4Y8AUD8-F1
#
_cell.length_a   1.000
_cell.length_b   1.000
_cell.length_c   1.000
_cell.angle_alpha   90.00
_cell.angle_beta   90.00
_cell.angle_gamma   90.00
#
_symmetry.space_group_name_H-M   'P 1'
#
loop_
_entity.id
_entity.type
_entity.pdbx_description
1 polymer ?
#
loop_
_entity_poly.entity_id
_entity_poly.type
_entity_poly.pdbx_seq_one_letter_code
_entity_poly.pdbx_strand_id
1 'polypeptide(L)'
;MNKIAKFLAIFVSNLGFVKPILNGIMNSYEYRTINNEFSFIVIEEKGRDIPMMKNQFNSFLIENLHTKDTILFRTFKILELEFLFYR
;
A
#
# COMPACT_ATOMS: atom_id res chain seq x y z
N MET A 1 9.86 -38.94 0.88
CA MET A 1 9.37 -37.54 0.85
C MET A 1 9.85 -36.86 -0.42
N ASN A 2 8.89 -36.46 -1.26
CA ASN A 2 9.09 -36.08 -2.66
C ASN A 2 9.93 -34.79 -2.77
N LYS A 3 11.01 -34.79 -3.57
CA LYS A 3 11.92 -33.62 -3.72
C LYS A 3 11.16 -32.34 -4.14
N ILE A 4 10.08 -32.52 -4.89
CA ILE A 4 9.15 -31.47 -5.33
C ILE A 4 8.50 -30.78 -4.13
N ALA A 5 8.08 -31.52 -3.10
CA ALA A 5 7.45 -30.96 -1.91
C ALA A 5 8.42 -30.12 -1.07
N LYS A 6 9.71 -30.49 -1.03
CA LYS A 6 10.75 -29.68 -0.39
C LYS A 6 10.99 -28.37 -1.14
N PHE A 7 11.01 -28.41 -2.47
CA PHE A 7 11.19 -27.20 -3.29
C PHE A 7 10.00 -26.25 -3.14
N LEU A 8 8.77 -26.79 -3.16
CA LEU A 8 7.56 -26.00 -2.92
C LEU A 8 7.55 -25.38 -1.52
N ALA A 9 7.97 -26.14 -0.49
CA ALA A 9 8.06 -25.64 0.87
C ALA A 9 9.09 -24.50 0.99
N ILE A 10 10.27 -24.64 0.36
CA ILE A 10 11.30 -23.58 0.32
C ILE A 10 10.79 -22.33 -0.40
N PHE A 11 10.08 -22.53 -1.52
CA PHE A 11 9.51 -21.43 -2.29
C PHE A 11 8.43 -20.69 -1.50
N VAL A 12 7.51 -21.42 -0.87
CA VAL A 12 6.45 -20.86 -0.02
C VAL A 12 7.01 -20.19 1.23
N SER A 13 8.07 -20.73 1.85
CA SER A 13 8.73 -20.10 3.00
C SER A 13 9.50 -18.83 2.61
N ASN A 14 9.99 -18.72 1.38
CA ASN A 14 10.69 -17.54 0.87
C ASN A 14 9.75 -16.47 0.26
N LEU A 15 8.46 -16.76 0.06
CA LEU A 15 7.48 -15.73 -0.36
C LEU A 15 7.33 -14.60 0.68
N GLY A 16 7.70 -14.83 1.94
CA GLY A 16 7.75 -13.79 2.97
C GLY A 16 8.85 -12.74 2.75
N PHE A 17 9.91 -13.08 2.00
CA PHE A 17 11.10 -12.25 1.79
C PHE A 17 11.08 -11.42 0.50
N VAL A 18 10.05 -11.54 -0.34
CA VAL A 18 9.93 -10.77 -1.60
C VAL A 18 9.30 -9.37 -1.36
N LYS A 19 8.91 -9.06 -0.12
CA LYS A 19 8.32 -7.77 0.25
C LYS A 19 9.17 -6.51 -0.06
N PRO A 20 10.51 -6.50 -0.07
CA PRO A 20 11.25 -5.27 -0.31
C PRO A 20 11.45 -4.92 -1.80
N ILE A 21 11.30 -5.87 -2.73
CA ILE A 21 11.57 -5.63 -4.16
C ILE A 21 10.40 -4.90 -4.84
N LEU A 22 9.19 -5.02 -4.31
CA LEU A 22 8.01 -4.35 -4.85
C LEU A 22 7.92 -2.86 -4.46
N ASN A 23 8.60 -2.44 -3.39
CA ASN A 23 8.53 -1.06 -2.91
C ASN A 23 9.16 -0.03 -3.88
N GLY A 24 10.03 -0.46 -4.81
CA GLY A 24 10.61 0.40 -5.84
C GLY A 24 9.88 0.37 -7.19
N ILE A 25 8.99 -0.59 -7.40
CA ILE A 25 8.29 -0.78 -8.69
C ILE A 25 6.83 -0.30 -8.60
N MET A 26 6.22 -0.38 -7.41
CA MET A 26 4.81 -0.05 -7.23
C MET A 26 4.57 1.42 -6.91
N ASN A 27 3.84 2.12 -7.79
CA ASN A 27 3.29 3.44 -7.50
C ASN A 27 2.28 3.31 -6.34
N SER A 28 2.72 3.68 -5.14
CA SER A 28 1.85 3.77 -3.97
C SER A 28 1.52 5.22 -3.66
N TYR A 29 0.26 5.49 -3.36
CA TYR A 29 -0.24 6.82 -3.03
C TYR A 29 -0.87 6.79 -1.65
N GLU A 30 -0.52 7.76 -0.83
CA GLU A 30 -1.19 7.96 0.46
C GLU A 30 -2.35 8.95 0.27
N TYR A 31 -3.55 8.52 0.62
CA TYR A 31 -4.73 9.36 0.75
C TYR A 31 -4.90 9.71 2.21
N ARG A 32 -4.87 10.99 2.56
CA ARG A 32 -5.02 11.46 3.94
C ARG A 32 -5.87 12.71 4.01
N THR A 33 -6.49 12.94 5.15
CA THR A 33 -7.22 14.19 5.40
C THR A 33 -6.28 15.31 5.83
N ILE A 34 -6.78 16.57 5.90
CA ILE A 34 -5.93 17.73 6.19
C ILE A 34 -5.33 17.69 7.60
N ASN A 35 -6.07 17.18 8.59
CA ASN A 35 -5.59 17.02 9.97
C ASN A 35 -5.06 15.61 10.25
N ASN A 36 -4.91 14.77 9.21
CA ASN A 36 -4.46 13.38 9.30
C ASN A 36 -5.31 12.49 10.23
N GLU A 37 -6.60 12.82 10.46
CA GLU A 37 -7.53 11.97 11.21
C GLU A 37 -7.84 10.65 10.47
N PHE A 38 -7.70 10.66 9.14
CA PHE A 38 -7.79 9.47 8.30
C PHE A 38 -6.58 9.40 7.36
N SER A 39 -6.03 8.19 7.20
CA SER A 39 -4.99 7.90 6.19
C SER A 39 -5.17 6.49 5.61
N PHE A 40 -4.88 6.34 4.32
CA PHE A 40 -4.96 5.07 3.61
C PHE A 40 -3.93 5.01 2.48
N ILE A 41 -3.18 3.91 2.39
CA ILE A 41 -2.19 3.69 1.33
C ILE A 41 -2.81 2.83 0.22
N VAL A 42 -2.83 3.37 -0.99
CA VAL A 42 -3.32 2.71 -2.20
C VAL A 42 -2.13 2.23 -3.02
N ILE A 43 -2.16 0.97 -3.44
CA ILE A 43 -1.26 0.41 -4.44
C ILE A 43 -2.06 0.26 -5.74
N GLU A 44 -1.86 1.14 -6.72
CA GLU A 44 -2.72 1.20 -7.92
C GLU A 44 -2.79 -0.13 -8.68
N GLU A 45 -1.68 -0.86 -8.73
CA GLU A 45 -1.54 -2.14 -9.42
C GLU A 45 -2.50 -3.23 -8.91
N LYS A 46 -3.02 -3.09 -7.69
CA LYS A 46 -3.99 -4.04 -7.12
C LYS A 46 -5.43 -3.75 -7.53
N GLY A 47 -5.74 -2.54 -8.02
CA GLY A 47 -7.07 -2.10 -8.49
C GLY A 47 -8.21 -2.07 -7.46
N ARG A 48 -8.11 -2.83 -6.35
CA ARG A 48 -9.13 -2.96 -5.29
C ARG A 48 -9.00 -1.90 -4.19
N ASP A 49 -7.84 -1.27 -4.10
CA ASP A 49 -7.48 -0.40 -3.00
C ASP A 49 -8.28 0.93 -3.05
N ILE A 50 -8.62 1.44 -4.23
CA ILE A 50 -9.43 2.66 -4.38
C ILE A 50 -10.88 2.47 -3.88
N PRO A 51 -11.64 1.44 -4.31
CA PRO A 51 -12.96 1.17 -3.73
C PRO A 51 -12.92 0.91 -2.22
N MET A 52 -11.91 0.18 -1.75
CA MET A 52 -11.74 -0.10 -0.32
C MET A 52 -11.47 1.18 0.49
N MET A 53 -10.58 2.04 0.01
CA MET A 53 -10.31 3.34 0.59
C MET A 53 -11.57 4.20 0.68
N LYS A 54 -12.38 4.26 -0.40
CA LYS A 54 -13.65 5.02 -0.40
C LYS A 54 -14.62 4.49 0.65
N ASN A 55 -14.76 3.17 0.76
CA ASN A 55 -15.64 2.56 1.75
C ASN A 55 -15.19 2.89 3.18
N GLN A 56 -13.90 2.75 3.47
CA GLN A 56 -13.35 3.09 4.80
C GLN A 56 -13.48 4.57 5.13
N PHE A 57 -13.27 5.44 4.14
CA PHE A 57 -13.44 6.87 4.33
C PHE A 57 -14.90 7.24 4.62
N ASN A 58 -15.86 6.61 3.92
CA ASN A 58 -17.28 6.82 4.22
C ASN A 58 -17.65 6.34 5.64
N SER A 59 -17.12 5.19 6.08
CA SER A 59 -17.28 4.73 7.46
C SER A 59 -16.71 5.75 8.46
N PHE A 60 -15.51 6.27 8.20
CA PHE A 60 -14.90 7.32 9.00
C PHE A 60 -15.80 8.56 9.11
N LEU A 61 -16.40 9.03 8.02
CA LEU A 61 -17.29 10.20 8.04
C LEU A 61 -18.58 9.95 8.85
N ILE A 62 -19.12 8.73 8.79
CA ILE A 62 -20.31 8.34 9.56
C ILE A 62 -19.98 8.25 11.06
N GLU A 63 -18.82 7.70 11.40
CA GLU A 63 -18.36 7.55 12.77
C GLU A 63 -17.94 8.89 13.40
N ASN A 64 -17.51 9.85 12.57
CA ASN A 64 -16.98 11.14 13.00
C ASN A 64 -17.83 12.30 12.45
N LEU A 65 -19.11 12.37 12.81
CA LEU A 65 -20.08 13.37 12.30
C LEU A 65 -19.67 14.84 12.49
N HIS A 66 -18.75 15.13 13.41
CA HIS A 66 -18.25 16.48 13.69
C HIS A 66 -16.88 16.76 13.09
N THR A 67 -16.31 15.81 12.33
CA THR A 67 -15.01 16.03 11.71
C THR A 67 -15.10 17.12 10.65
N LYS A 68 -14.05 17.95 10.59
CA LYS A 68 -13.85 18.91 9.50
C LYS A 68 -13.12 18.26 8.31
N ASP A 69 -12.66 17.02 8.48
CA ASP A 69 -11.82 16.28 7.55
C ASP A 69 -12.66 15.50 6.52
N THR A 70 -13.46 16.23 5.75
CA THR A 70 -14.38 15.66 4.75
C THR A 70 -13.74 15.44 3.37
N ILE A 71 -12.47 15.82 3.21
CA ILE A 71 -11.74 15.79 1.93
C ILE A 71 -10.45 14.98 2.08
N LEU A 72 -10.20 14.10 1.10
CA LEU A 72 -8.95 13.35 0.98
C LEU A 72 -7.97 14.05 0.04
N PHE A 73 -6.74 14.17 0.49
CA PHE A 73 -5.59 14.65 -0.27
C PHE A 73 -4.73 13.46 -0.67
N ARG A 74 -4.37 13.40 -1.96
CA ARG A 74 -3.41 12.42 -2.47
C ARG A 74 -2.00 12.97 -2.36
N THR A 75 -1.16 12.29 -1.61
CA THR A 75 0.26 12.63 -1.48
C THR A 75 1.03 11.89 -2.57
N PHE A 76 1.70 12.64 -3.45
CA PHE A 76 2.62 12.07 -4.42
C PHE A 76 3.96 11.87 -3.72
N LYS A 77 4.27 10.65 -3.30
CA LYS A 77 5.63 10.31 -2.89
C LYS A 77 6.36 9.86 -4.15
N ILE A 78 7.18 10.75 -4.72
CA ILE A 78 8.20 10.32 -5.67
C ILE A 78 9.13 9.42 -4.85
N LEU A 79 9.08 8.11 -5.07
CA LEU A 79 10.14 7.23 -4.63
C LEU A 79 11.37 7.67 -5.42
N GLU A 80 12.28 8.39 -4.77
CA GLU A 80 13.64 8.49 -5.26
C GLU A 80 14.16 7.06 -5.34
N LEU A 81 14.11 6.48 -6.55
CA LEU A 81 15.01 5.40 -6.88
C LEU A 81 16.40 5.99 -6.67
N GLU A 82 17.01 5.65 -5.54
CA GLU A 82 18.46 5.66 -5.43
C GLU A 82 18.96 4.73 -6.54
N PHE A 83 19.11 5.29 -7.75
CA PHE A 83 19.94 4.73 -8.78
C PHE A 83 21.33 4.69 -8.17
N LEU A 84 21.64 3.59 -7.50
CA LEU A 84 22.99 3.13 -7.25
C LEU A 84 23.61 2.90 -8.64
N PHE A 85 24.01 4.00 -9.28
CA PHE A 85 25.07 4.00 -10.26
C PHE A 85 26.30 3.48 -9.52
N TYR A 86 26.47 2.16 -9.53
CA TYR A 86 27.78 1.54 -9.37
C TYR A 86 28.67 2.17 -10.44
N ARG A 87 29.53 3.07 -9.99
CA ARG A 87 30.60 3.68 -10.76
C ARG A 87 31.87 2.89 -10.57
#